data_AF-A0A1F9Z817-F1
#
_entry.id   AF-A0A1F9Z817-F1
#
_cell.length_a   1.000
_cell.length_b   1.000
_cell.length_c   1.000
_cell.angle_alpha   90.00
_cell.angle_beta   90.00
_cell.angle_gamma   90.00
#
_symmetry.space_group_name_H-M   'P 1'
#
loop_
_entity.id
_entity.type
_entity.pdbx_description
1 polymer ?
#
loop_
_entity_poly.entity_id
_entity_poly.type
_entity_poly.pdbx_seq_one_letter_code
_entity_poly.pdbx_strand_id
1 'polypeptide(L)' 'MREDPLESSVGSPPRPPEAARPGKPLVLPPALDMGTLKADDLDFDIETEVARLRAAEAHTLAIRGAPRH' A
#
# COMPACT_ATOMS: atom_id res chain seq x y z
N MET A 1 8.33 -45.13 9.20
CA MET A 1 7.84 -43.92 8.51
C MET A 1 8.27 -42.75 9.37
N ARG A 2 9.05 -41.82 8.82
CA ARG A 2 9.59 -40.65 9.54
C ARG A 2 8.78 -39.44 9.11
N GLU A 3 8.07 -38.83 10.03
CA GLU A 3 7.47 -37.50 9.84
C GLU A 3 8.41 -36.54 10.58
N ASP A 4 9.41 -36.00 9.89
CA ASP A 4 10.20 -34.88 10.42
C ASP A 4 9.35 -33.61 10.24
N PRO A 5 9.04 -32.85 11.30
CA PRO A 5 8.33 -31.59 11.16
C PRO A 5 9.24 -30.62 10.40
N LEU A 6 8.71 -30.04 9.33
CA LEU A 6 9.30 -28.90 8.63
C LEU A 6 9.30 -27.71 9.59
N GLU A 7 10.27 -27.66 10.50
CA GLU A 7 10.63 -26.41 11.17
C GLU A 7 11.18 -25.49 10.09
N SER A 8 10.27 -24.68 9.57
CA SER A 8 10.52 -23.53 8.73
C SER A 8 11.49 -22.62 9.49
N SER A 9 12.78 -22.84 9.27
CA SER A 9 13.84 -21.90 9.60
C SER A 9 13.64 -20.69 8.68
N VAL A 10 12.66 -19.86 9.05
CA VAL A 10 12.55 -18.49 8.57
C VAL A 10 13.79 -17.81 9.13
N GLY A 11 14.85 -17.79 8.31
CA GLY A 11 16.09 -17.11 8.63
C GLY A 11 15.74 -15.72 9.17
N SER A 12 16.21 -15.43 10.38
CA SER A 12 15.99 -14.12 11.00
C SER A 12 16.36 -13.03 9.99
N PRO A 13 15.52 -11.99 9.81
CA PRO A 13 15.87 -10.90 8.93
C PRO A 13 17.23 -10.32 9.36
N PRO A 14 18.11 -9.95 8.41
CA PRO A 14 19.41 -9.40 8.74
C PRO A 14 19.23 -8.20 9.66
N ARG A 15 19.96 -8.19 10.77
CA ARG A 15 19.97 -7.08 11.73
C ARG A 15 20.35 -5.80 10.97
N PRO A 16 19.60 -4.69 11.11
CA PRO A 16 19.90 -3.47 10.38
C PRO A 16 21.34 -3.04 10.67
N PRO A 17 22.11 -2.60 9.66
CA PRO A 17 23.51 -2.25 9.84
C PRO A 17 23.65 -1.19 10.93
N GLU A 18 24.62 -1.42 11.83
CA GLU A 18 25.08 -0.51 12.86
C GLU A 18 25.19 0.92 12.31
N ALA A 19 24.65 1.90 13.07
CA ALA A 19 24.44 3.28 12.64
C ALA A 19 25.57 3.79 11.76
N ALA A 20 25.26 3.95 10.46
CA ALA A 20 26.20 4.45 9.48
C ALA A 20 26.79 5.78 9.98
N ARG A 21 28.13 5.90 9.91
CA ARG A 21 28.84 7.19 10.08
C ARG A 21 28.05 8.27 9.33
N PRO A 22 27.90 9.51 9.85
CA PRO A 22 27.09 10.54 9.19
C PRO A 22 27.63 10.76 7.77
N GLY A 23 26.97 10.09 6.82
CA GLY A 23 27.32 10.13 5.42
C GLY A 23 26.96 11.50 4.89
N LYS A 24 27.65 11.93 3.84
CA LYS A 24 27.20 13.10 3.09
C LYS A 24 25.73 12.88 2.68
N PRO A 25 24.87 13.90 2.79
CA PRO A 25 23.48 13.77 2.40
C PRO A 25 23.42 13.34 0.93
N LEU A 26 22.71 12.25 0.66
CA LEU A 26 22.41 11.83 -0.70
C LEU A 26 21.41 12.81 -1.28
N VAL A 27 21.80 13.51 -2.34
CA VAL A 27 20.93 14.42 -3.09
C VAL A 27 20.42 13.67 -4.31
N LEU A 28 19.10 13.59 -4.46
CA LEU A 28 18.48 12.95 -5.62
C LEU A 28 18.59 13.88 -6.86
N PRO A 29 18.87 13.34 -8.06
CA PRO A 29 18.73 14.09 -9.30
C PRO A 29 17.28 14.59 -9.48
N PRO A 30 17.04 15.74 -10.14
CA PRO A 30 15.68 16.29 -10.31
C PRO A 30 14.68 15.35 -10.98
N ALA A 31 15.14 14.51 -11.90
CA ALA A 31 14.30 13.51 -12.56
C ALA A 31 13.80 12.39 -11.62
N LEU A 32 14.42 12.26 -10.44
CA LEU A 32 14.10 11.27 -9.40
C LEU A 32 13.57 11.92 -8.12
N ASP A 33 13.48 13.25 -8.07
CA ASP A 33 12.90 13.95 -6.93
C ASP A 33 11.38 13.93 -7.07
N MET A 34 10.75 13.02 -6.32
CA MET A 34 9.29 12.91 -6.23
C MET A 34 8.70 13.93 -5.24
N GLY A 35 9.51 14.81 -4.66
CA GLY A 35 9.13 15.76 -3.63
C GLY A 35 8.98 15.13 -2.24
N THR A 36 8.54 15.95 -1.28
CA THR A 36 8.25 15.52 0.09
C THR A 36 6.75 15.39 0.30
N LEU A 37 6.31 14.23 0.76
CA LEU A 37 4.90 14.01 1.14
C LEU A 37 4.66 14.52 2.57
N LYS A 38 3.64 15.36 2.75
CA LYS A 38 3.21 15.84 4.07
C LYS A 38 2.09 14.96 4.62
N ALA A 39 1.87 15.03 5.93
CA ALA A 39 0.77 14.31 6.57
C ALA A 39 -0.59 14.72 5.99
N ASP A 40 -0.78 16.02 5.74
CA ASP A 40 -2.00 16.57 5.11
C ASP A 40 -2.23 16.03 3.68
N ASP A 41 -1.17 15.58 2.98
CA ASP A 41 -1.28 14.96 1.66
C ASP A 41 -1.77 13.50 1.73
N LEU A 42 -1.76 12.90 2.92
CA LEU A 42 -2.17 11.52 3.19
C LEU A 42 -3.59 11.42 3.78
N ASP A 43 -4.27 12.55 3.98
CA ASP A 43 -5.62 12.55 4.53
C ASP A 43 -6.58 11.88 3.54
N PHE A 44 -7.14 10.76 3.99
CA PHE A 44 -8.07 9.96 3.22
C PHE A 44 -9.40 9.83 3.97
N ASP A 45 -10.45 10.45 3.44
CA ASP A 45 -11.80 10.35 3.99
C ASP A 45 -12.45 9.01 3.59
N ILE A 46 -12.38 8.06 4.50
CA ILE A 46 -12.95 6.71 4.33
C ILE A 46 -14.47 6.77 4.15
N GLU A 47 -15.17 7.66 4.85
CA GLU A 47 -16.64 7.70 4.81
C GLU A 47 -17.12 8.18 3.45
N THR A 48 -16.48 9.25 2.94
CA THR A 48 -16.75 9.76 1.60
C THR A 48 -16.44 8.72 0.53
N GLU A 49 -15.31 8.00 0.63
CA GLU A 49 -14.98 6.98 -0.36
C GLU A 49 -15.95 5.78 -0.31
N VAL A 50 -16.31 5.32 0.89
CA VAL A 50 -17.30 4.24 1.05
C VAL A 50 -18.65 4.66 0.47
N ALA A 51 -19.07 5.90 0.68
CA ALA A 51 -20.29 6.43 0.08
C ALA A 51 -20.21 6.45 -1.47
N ARG A 52 -19.08 6.88 -2.04
CA ARG A 52 -18.82 6.87 -3.48
C ARG A 52 -18.92 5.46 -4.07
N LEU A 53 -18.29 4.48 -3.41
CA LEU A 53 -18.29 3.08 -3.86
C LEU A 53 -19.70 2.48 -3.82
N ARG A 54 -20.46 2.71 -2.75
CA ARG A 54 -21.85 2.25 -2.65
C ARG A 54 -22.74 2.86 -3.74
N ALA A 55 -22.57 4.16 -4.03
CA ALA A 55 -23.31 4.82 -5.10
C ALA A 55 -22.98 4.24 -6.48
N ALA A 56 -21.69 3.96 -6.74
CA ALA A 56 -21.25 3.33 -7.99
C ALA A 56 -21.81 1.90 -8.17
N GLU A 57 -21.85 1.12 -7.09
CA GLU A 57 -22.45 -0.21 -7.09
C GLU A 57 -23.97 -0.14 -7.37
N ALA A 58 -24.69 0.75 -6.68
CA ALA A 58 -26.11 0.95 -6.89
C ALA A 58 -26.43 1.37 -8.34
N HIS A 59 -25.63 2.27 -8.93
CA HIS A 59 -25.76 2.68 -10.32
C HIS A 59 -25.51 1.51 -11.29
N THR A 60 -24.49 0.69 -11.03
CA THR A 60 -24.19 -0.50 -11.84
C THR A 60 -25.31 -1.52 -11.78
N LEU A 61 -25.90 -1.75 -10.61
CA LEU A 61 -27.05 -2.64 -10.43
C LEU A 61 -28.28 -2.11 -11.16
N ALA A 62 -28.55 -0.80 -11.09
CA ALA A 62 -29.66 -0.18 -11.81
C ALA A 62 -29.54 -0.34 -13.33
N ILE A 63 -28.34 -0.18 -13.89
CA ILE A 63 -28.07 -0.39 -15.32
C ILE A 63 -28.22 -1.88 -15.70
N ARG A 64 -27.73 -2.79 -14.86
CA ARG A 64 -27.77 -4.24 -15.15
C ARG A 64 -29.17 -4.85 -14.97
N GLY A 65 -29.97 -4.34 -14.05
CA GLY A 65 -31.33 -4.79 -13.77
C GLY A 65 -32.40 -4.15 -14.66
N ALA A 66 -32.05 -3.15 -15.48
CA ALA A 66 -32.97 -2.54 -16.42
C ALA A 66 -33.39 -3.55 -17.51
N PRO A 67 -34.70 -3.73 -17.77
CA PRO A 67 -35.15 -4.59 -18.85
C PRO A 67 -34.62 -4.06 -20.18
N ARG A 68 -33.95 -4.93 -20.94
CA ARG A 68 -33.52 -4.62 -22.31
C ARG A 68 -34.75 -4.74 -23.20
N HIS A 69 -35.31 -3.61 -23.59
CA HIS A 69 -36.36 -3.53 -24.61
C HIS A 69 -35.79 -3.78 -26.00
#